data_AF-A0A1N7PSK3-F1
#
_entry.id   AF-A0A1N7PSK3-F1
#
_cell.length_a   1.000
_cell.length_b   1.000
_cell.length_c   1.000
_cell.angle_alpha   90.00
_cell.angle_beta   90.00
_cell.angle_gamma   90.00
#
_symmetry.space_group_name_H-M   'P 1'
#
loop_
_entity.id
_entity.type
_entity.pdbx_description
1 polymer ?
#
loop_
_entity_poly.entity_id
_entity_poly.type
_entity_poly.pdbx_seq_one_letter_code
_entity_poly.pdbx_strand_id
1 'polypeptide(L)'
;MDVVKFISAERLKTYENHTDRQKKAIALHNHTLQLGSSLMSVIALLELSLRNSTNQCLIDDFGDDEWLLPGHTTLPLKPFEQKAISSATSHAQKAAYSKLSYKEKAFLDAFAFPGGVPAGTLHKNIVKGRQALFVVTHGQIVSQTTFSFWKRLYSSDYEADLWKPSLKKVFPDKSRKRGDIATSLEAIYATRNRVAHHEPVYGQRLEDAMNALDFIRDSLGAKKREEQTAFKKFSRVQYLRLRMDYESFTEAWHTLT
;
A
#
# COMPACT_ATOMS: atom_id res chain seq x y z
N MET A 1 -10.52 17.23 30.85
CA MET A 1 -9.70 16.08 30.41
C MET A 1 -8.33 16.61 30.01
N ASP A 2 -7.25 15.95 30.44
CA ASP A 2 -5.87 16.33 30.09
C ASP A 2 -5.52 15.85 28.67
N VAL A 3 -4.81 16.68 27.89
CA VAL A 3 -4.41 16.41 26.50
C VAL A 3 -3.61 15.11 26.39
N VAL A 4 -2.82 14.80 27.42
CA VAL A 4 -2.03 13.56 27.51
C VAL A 4 -2.92 12.31 27.38
N LYS A 5 -4.15 12.36 27.92
CA LYS A 5 -5.09 11.23 27.84
C LYS A 5 -5.62 10.98 26.42
N PHE A 6 -5.58 11.98 25.53
CA PHE A 6 -6.00 11.82 24.12
C PHE A 6 -4.88 11.24 23.25
N ILE A 7 -3.61 11.43 23.62
CA ILE A 7 -2.44 10.98 22.85
C ILE A 7 -1.95 9.60 23.31
N SER A 8 -2.16 9.25 24.58
CA SER A 8 -1.49 8.17 25.34
C SER A 8 -0.09 8.56 25.82
N ALA A 9 0.26 8.10 27.02
CA ALA A 9 1.55 8.38 27.65
C ALA A 9 2.70 7.73 26.84
N GLU A 10 2.50 6.52 26.34
CA GLU A 10 3.48 5.77 25.57
C GLU A 10 3.85 6.49 24.26
N ARG A 11 2.86 7.01 23.55
CA ARG A 11 3.08 7.78 22.32
C ARG A 11 3.74 9.12 22.61
N LEU A 12 3.31 9.80 23.67
CA LEU A 12 3.90 11.10 24.03
C LEU A 12 5.34 10.94 24.52
N LYS A 13 5.67 9.82 25.18
CA LYS A 13 7.00 9.55 25.73
C LYS A 13 8.10 9.61 24.68
N THR A 14 7.83 9.15 23.46
CA THR A 14 8.79 9.25 22.34
C THR A 14 9.20 10.70 22.08
N TYR A 15 8.26 11.65 22.14
CA TYR A 15 8.54 13.08 21.93
C TYR A 15 9.08 13.76 23.19
N GLU A 16 8.64 13.36 24.38
CA GLU A 16 9.20 13.86 25.65
C GLU A 16 10.69 13.55 25.78
N ASN A 17 11.16 12.42 25.25
CA ASN A 17 12.59 12.09 25.23
C ASN A 17 13.44 13.05 24.38
N HIS A 18 12.80 13.85 23.52
CA HIS A 18 13.47 14.80 22.63
C HIS A 18 13.17 16.26 22.98
N THR A 19 12.38 16.55 24.02
CA THR A 19 11.96 17.93 24.33
C THR A 19 12.05 18.22 25.83
N ASP A 20 12.27 19.49 26.20
CA ASP A 20 12.41 19.93 27.60
C ASP A 20 11.06 20.10 28.33
N ARG A 21 9.96 20.24 27.59
CA ARG A 21 8.62 20.53 28.15
C ARG A 21 7.54 19.73 27.44
N GLN A 22 6.58 19.21 28.21
CA GLN A 22 5.44 18.47 27.67
C GLN A 22 4.65 19.24 26.59
N LYS A 23 4.52 20.56 26.72
CA LYS A 23 3.88 21.40 25.70
C LYS A 23 4.60 21.33 24.34
N LYS A 24 5.94 21.25 24.34
CA LYS A 24 6.74 21.07 23.12
C LYS A 24 6.60 19.65 22.58
N ALA A 25 6.58 18.63 23.44
CA ALA A 25 6.31 17.25 23.03
C ALA A 25 4.95 17.11 22.30
N ILE A 26 3.90 17.76 22.82
CA ILE A 26 2.57 17.80 22.19
C ILE A 26 2.63 18.54 20.84
N ALA A 27 3.34 19.66 20.76
CA ALA A 27 3.51 20.39 19.50
C ALA A 27 4.23 19.53 18.45
N LEU A 28 5.33 18.87 18.83
CA LEU A 28 6.13 18.00 17.96
C LEU A 28 5.32 16.79 17.47
N HIS A 29 4.48 16.22 18.33
CA HIS A 29 3.52 15.20 17.96
C HIS A 29 2.59 15.70 16.84
N ASN A 30 2.00 16.89 16.99
CA ASN A 30 1.08 17.45 16.00
C ASN A 30 1.77 17.71 14.65
N HIS A 31 3.00 18.23 14.65
CA HIS A 31 3.80 18.37 13.44
C HIS A 31 4.07 17.01 12.76
N THR A 32 4.32 15.96 13.56
CA THR A 32 4.51 14.60 13.04
C THR A 32 3.25 14.05 12.39
N LEU A 33 2.06 14.31 12.96
CA LEU A 33 0.79 13.92 12.36
C LEU A 33 0.53 14.65 11.03
N GLN A 34 0.82 15.95 10.98
CA GLN A 34 0.66 16.74 9.75
C GLN A 34 1.57 16.23 8.63
N LEU A 35 2.86 16.02 8.93
CA LEU A 35 3.80 15.43 7.98
C LEU A 35 3.36 14.04 7.53
N GLY A 36 2.95 13.19 8.48
CA GLY A 36 2.42 11.85 8.20
C GLY A 36 1.25 11.88 7.23
N SER A 37 0.29 12.80 7.40
CA SER A 37 -0.84 12.96 6.48
C SER A 37 -0.39 13.24 5.04
N SER A 38 0.56 14.17 4.87
CA SER A 38 1.11 14.52 3.55
C SER A 38 1.91 13.37 2.92
N LEU A 39 2.69 12.64 3.72
CA LEU A 39 3.40 11.42 3.29
C LEU A 39 2.41 10.38 2.77
N MET A 40 1.35 10.08 3.52
CA MET A 40 0.33 9.12 3.11
C MET A 40 -0.35 9.50 1.81
N SER A 41 -0.58 10.80 1.58
CA SER A 41 -1.19 11.30 0.35
C SER A 41 -0.33 11.00 -0.89
N VAL A 42 0.98 11.29 -0.83
CA VAL A 42 1.90 11.00 -1.94
C VAL A 42 2.10 9.50 -2.12
N ILE A 43 2.26 8.75 -1.03
CA ILE A 43 2.41 7.29 -1.05
C ILE A 43 1.20 6.63 -1.69
N ALA A 44 -0.02 7.09 -1.41
CA ALA A 44 -1.23 6.55 -2.02
C ALA A 44 -1.25 6.70 -3.55
N LEU A 45 -0.81 7.85 -4.06
CA LEU A 45 -0.71 8.07 -5.52
C LEU A 45 0.36 7.19 -6.16
N LEU A 46 1.51 7.05 -5.50
CA LEU A 46 2.59 6.16 -5.94
C LEU A 46 2.12 4.71 -5.93
N GLU A 47 1.49 4.26 -4.86
CA GLU A 47 0.96 2.92 -4.73
C GLU A 47 -0.05 2.62 -5.85
N LEU A 48 -1.05 3.49 -6.04
CA LEU A 48 -2.01 3.34 -7.13
C LEU A 48 -1.34 3.25 -8.51
N SER A 49 -0.38 4.14 -8.78
CA SER A 49 0.30 4.22 -10.08
C SER A 49 1.22 3.03 -10.32
N LEU A 50 1.95 2.59 -9.29
CA LEU A 50 2.82 1.41 -9.35
C LEU A 50 1.98 0.16 -9.63
N ARG A 51 0.87 -0.02 -8.91
CA ARG A 51 -0.03 -1.17 -9.09
C ARG A 51 -0.56 -1.24 -10.51
N ASN A 52 -1.14 -0.15 -10.99
CA ASN A 52 -1.76 -0.12 -12.31
C ASN A 52 -0.72 -0.31 -13.42
N SER A 53 0.44 0.35 -13.31
CA SER A 53 1.52 0.22 -14.30
C SER A 53 2.13 -1.18 -14.29
N THR A 54 2.33 -1.76 -13.10
CA THR A 54 2.84 -3.13 -12.95
C THR A 54 1.85 -4.13 -13.53
N ASN A 55 0.57 -4.01 -13.19
CA ASN A 55 -0.48 -4.87 -13.70
C ASN A 55 -0.53 -4.83 -15.23
N GLN A 56 -0.59 -3.63 -15.83
CA GLN A 56 -0.65 -3.49 -17.28
C GLN A 56 0.59 -4.08 -17.96
N CYS A 57 1.78 -3.80 -17.42
CA CYS A 57 3.03 -4.32 -17.97
C CYS A 57 3.09 -5.86 -17.97
N LEU A 58 2.59 -6.49 -16.90
CA LEU A 58 2.51 -7.94 -16.80
C LEU A 58 1.49 -8.53 -17.78
N ILE A 59 0.32 -7.90 -17.92
CA ILE A 59 -0.70 -8.30 -18.91
C ILE A 59 -0.12 -8.27 -20.33
N ASP A 60 0.52 -7.16 -20.70
CA ASP A 60 1.05 -6.95 -22.04
C ASP A 60 2.14 -7.97 -22.41
N ASP A 61 2.95 -8.39 -21.43
CA ASP A 61 4.12 -9.25 -21.68
C ASP A 61 3.87 -10.74 -21.49
N PHE A 62 2.92 -11.11 -20.62
CA PHE A 62 2.58 -12.50 -20.35
C PHE A 62 1.26 -12.94 -21.01
N GLY A 63 0.47 -12.01 -21.54
CA GLY A 63 -0.73 -12.30 -22.34
C GLY A 63 -1.91 -12.83 -21.53
N ASP A 64 -1.99 -12.49 -20.24
CA ASP A 64 -3.05 -12.91 -19.33
C ASP A 64 -3.61 -11.69 -18.61
N ASP A 65 -4.79 -11.22 -19.02
CA ASP A 65 -5.49 -10.07 -18.45
C ASP A 65 -6.18 -10.38 -17.11
N GLU A 66 -6.22 -11.66 -16.74
CA GLU A 66 -6.88 -12.19 -15.56
C GLU A 66 -5.89 -12.92 -14.63
N TRP A 67 -4.58 -12.68 -14.75
CA TRP A 67 -3.52 -13.40 -14.02
C TRP A 67 -3.64 -13.38 -12.47
N LEU A 68 -4.44 -12.46 -11.90
CA LEU A 68 -4.73 -12.43 -10.47
C LEU A 68 -5.92 -13.31 -10.06
N LEU A 69 -6.72 -13.81 -10.99
CA LEU A 69 -7.87 -14.66 -10.70
C LEU A 69 -7.43 -16.08 -10.30
N PRO A 70 -8.21 -16.76 -9.43
CA PRO A 70 -7.92 -18.15 -9.07
C PRO A 70 -7.83 -19.06 -10.30
N GLY A 71 -6.78 -19.89 -10.37
CA GLY A 71 -6.57 -20.85 -11.46
C GLY A 71 -5.62 -20.36 -12.56
N HIS A 72 -5.28 -19.07 -12.58
CA HIS A 72 -4.30 -18.52 -13.51
C HIS A 72 -2.87 -18.75 -13.00
N THR A 73 -2.00 -19.27 -13.87
CA THR A 73 -0.62 -19.70 -13.53
C THR A 73 0.44 -19.16 -14.49
N THR A 74 0.06 -18.23 -15.36
CA THR A 74 0.93 -17.62 -16.37
C THR A 74 2.14 -16.91 -15.75
N LEU A 75 1.95 -16.25 -14.61
CA LEU A 75 3.03 -15.67 -13.83
C LEU A 75 3.60 -16.68 -12.82
N PRO A 76 4.93 -16.81 -12.71
CA PRO A 76 5.59 -17.72 -11.78
C PRO A 76 5.60 -17.17 -10.34
N LEU A 77 4.42 -16.88 -9.79
CA LEU A 77 4.24 -16.30 -8.46
C LEU A 77 4.64 -17.29 -7.36
N LYS A 78 5.38 -16.81 -6.38
CA LYS A 78 5.80 -17.52 -5.17
C LYS A 78 4.66 -17.63 -4.14
N PRO A 79 4.79 -18.48 -3.11
CA PRO A 79 3.69 -18.75 -2.17
C PRO A 79 3.13 -17.53 -1.45
N PHE A 80 3.94 -16.49 -1.22
CA PHE A 80 3.45 -15.26 -0.59
C PHE A 80 2.44 -14.55 -1.48
N GLU A 81 2.76 -14.35 -2.76
CA GLU A 81 1.90 -13.68 -3.73
C GLU A 81 0.61 -14.46 -3.95
N GLN A 82 0.69 -15.79 -4.08
CA GLN A 82 -0.48 -16.67 -4.19
C GLN A 82 -1.41 -16.55 -2.97
N LYS A 83 -0.85 -16.50 -1.75
CA LYS A 83 -1.61 -16.31 -0.52
C LYS A 83 -2.21 -14.91 -0.43
N ALA A 84 -1.49 -13.89 -0.88
CA ALA A 84 -1.98 -12.53 -0.92
C ALA A 84 -3.16 -12.38 -1.89
N ILE A 85 -3.09 -13.00 -3.07
CA ILE A 85 -4.19 -13.09 -4.04
C ILE A 85 -5.40 -13.78 -3.39
N SER A 86 -5.21 -14.96 -2.79
CA SER A 86 -6.29 -15.68 -2.10
C SER A 86 -6.96 -14.84 -1.00
N SER A 87 -6.16 -14.06 -0.26
CA SER A 87 -6.65 -13.14 0.77
C SER A 87 -7.44 -11.98 0.17
N ALA A 88 -6.95 -11.39 -0.92
CA ALA A 88 -7.62 -10.31 -1.65
C ALA A 88 -8.95 -10.78 -2.25
N THR A 89 -9.02 -12.00 -2.79
CA THR A 89 -10.28 -12.63 -3.24
C THR A 89 -11.28 -12.74 -2.09
N SER A 90 -10.84 -13.24 -0.92
CA SER A 90 -11.71 -13.31 0.25
C SER A 90 -12.19 -11.92 0.72
N HIS A 91 -11.33 -10.90 0.65
CA HIS A 91 -11.72 -9.53 0.98
C HIS A 91 -12.73 -8.94 -0.03
N ALA A 92 -12.54 -9.18 -1.32
CA ALA A 92 -13.49 -8.77 -2.36
C ALA A 92 -14.87 -9.42 -2.14
N GLN A 93 -14.91 -10.72 -1.88
CA GLN A 93 -16.15 -11.46 -1.58
C GLN A 93 -16.84 -10.92 -0.33
N LYS A 94 -16.09 -10.66 0.75
CA LYS A 94 -16.63 -10.03 1.97
C LYS A 94 -17.21 -8.64 1.70
N ALA A 95 -16.53 -7.84 0.88
CA ALA A 95 -16.97 -6.50 0.52
C ALA A 95 -18.22 -6.50 -0.37
N ALA A 96 -18.40 -7.51 -1.22
CA ALA A 96 -19.65 -7.70 -1.96
C ALA A 96 -20.78 -8.17 -1.04
N TYR A 97 -20.51 -9.17 -0.20
CA TYR A 97 -21.46 -9.71 0.77
C TYR A 97 -21.94 -8.68 1.81
N SER A 98 -21.08 -7.74 2.23
CA SER A 98 -21.44 -6.73 3.22
C SER A 98 -22.53 -5.77 2.74
N LYS A 99 -22.69 -5.61 1.42
CA LYS A 99 -23.69 -4.75 0.79
C LYS A 99 -25.11 -5.33 0.82
N LEU A 100 -25.25 -6.62 1.11
CA LEU A 100 -26.55 -7.29 1.16
C LEU A 100 -27.29 -7.05 2.49
N SER A 101 -28.61 -6.96 2.40
CA SER A 101 -29.54 -7.01 3.53
C SER A 101 -29.57 -8.40 4.19
N TYR A 102 -30.17 -8.48 5.37
CA TYR A 102 -30.33 -9.75 6.08
C TYR A 102 -31.15 -10.78 5.28
N LYS A 103 -32.22 -10.35 4.60
CA LYS A 103 -33.08 -11.23 3.79
C LYS A 103 -32.32 -11.79 2.58
N GLU A 104 -31.58 -10.96 1.86
CA GLU A 104 -30.76 -11.39 0.72
C GLU A 104 -29.67 -12.39 1.16
N LYS A 105 -29.03 -12.14 2.31
CA LYS A 105 -28.03 -13.07 2.87
C LYS A 105 -28.62 -14.43 3.22
N ALA A 106 -29.86 -14.48 3.72
CA ALA A 106 -30.54 -15.74 4.00
C ALA A 106 -30.92 -16.49 2.71
N PHE A 107 -31.32 -15.77 1.66
CA PHE A 107 -31.64 -16.35 0.36
C PHE A 107 -30.45 -17.10 -0.28
N LEU A 108 -29.23 -16.66 0.01
CA LEU A 108 -28.00 -17.33 -0.47
C LEU A 108 -27.82 -18.76 0.07
N ASP A 109 -28.52 -19.17 1.14
CA ASP A 109 -28.40 -20.54 1.67
C ASP A 109 -28.83 -21.60 0.65
N ALA A 110 -29.86 -21.30 -0.15
CA ALA A 110 -30.34 -22.22 -1.18
C ALA A 110 -29.27 -22.52 -2.26
N PHE A 111 -28.35 -21.58 -2.49
CA PHE A 111 -27.27 -21.71 -3.48
C PHE A 111 -25.97 -22.23 -2.85
N ALA A 112 -25.61 -21.72 -1.68
CA ALA A 112 -24.41 -22.14 -0.97
C ALA A 112 -24.52 -23.56 -0.42
N PHE A 113 -25.74 -24.00 -0.09
CA PHE A 113 -26.04 -25.31 0.48
C PHE A 113 -27.30 -25.93 -0.17
N PRO A 114 -27.20 -26.44 -1.41
CA PRO A 114 -28.36 -26.98 -2.13
C PRO A 114 -29.10 -28.12 -1.41
N GLY A 115 -28.39 -28.90 -0.57
CA GLY A 115 -28.95 -29.95 0.28
C GLY A 115 -29.42 -29.48 1.66
N GLY A 116 -29.49 -28.16 1.89
CA GLY A 116 -29.67 -27.57 3.20
C GLY A 116 -28.36 -27.40 3.98
N VAL A 117 -28.35 -26.49 4.95
CA VAL A 117 -27.19 -26.26 5.81
C VAL A 117 -27.01 -27.47 6.73
N PRO A 118 -25.86 -28.17 6.71
CA PRO A 118 -25.64 -29.33 7.57
C PRO A 118 -25.78 -28.98 9.06
N ALA A 119 -26.40 -29.87 9.82
CA ALA A 119 -26.57 -29.69 11.27
C ALA A 119 -25.20 -29.52 11.96
N GLY A 120 -25.10 -28.55 12.87
CA GLY A 120 -23.85 -28.23 13.58
C GLY A 120 -22.86 -27.36 12.80
N THR A 121 -23.19 -26.91 11.58
CA THR A 121 -22.34 -25.97 10.83
C THR A 121 -22.21 -24.64 11.58
N LEU A 122 -20.99 -24.24 11.93
CA LEU A 122 -20.73 -22.97 12.59
C LEU A 122 -21.15 -21.79 11.70
N HIS A 123 -21.73 -20.75 12.31
CA HIS A 123 -22.17 -19.54 11.59
C HIS A 123 -21.07 -18.95 10.68
N LYS A 124 -19.81 -18.94 11.13
CA LYS A 124 -18.66 -18.47 10.33
C LYS A 124 -18.46 -19.27 9.03
N ASN A 125 -18.77 -20.56 9.02
CA ASN A 125 -18.65 -21.43 7.85
C ASN A 125 -19.83 -21.24 6.89
N ILE A 126 -21.04 -21.01 7.42
CA ILE A 126 -22.21 -20.63 6.63
C ILE A 126 -21.92 -19.32 5.88
N VAL A 127 -21.44 -18.30 6.59
CA VAL A 127 -21.07 -17.01 6.00
C VAL A 127 -19.98 -17.16 4.94
N LYS A 128 -18.96 -18.00 5.18
CA LYS A 128 -17.93 -18.31 4.17
C LYS A 128 -18.51 -18.97 2.92
N GLY A 129 -19.42 -19.94 3.07
CA GLY A 129 -20.11 -20.58 1.95
C GLY A 129 -20.88 -19.57 1.09
N ARG A 130 -21.63 -18.67 1.74
CA ARG A 130 -22.34 -17.58 1.06
C ARG A 130 -21.40 -16.61 0.36
N GLN A 131 -20.28 -16.25 0.99
CA GLN A 131 -19.27 -15.35 0.40
C GLN A 131 -18.60 -15.97 -0.83
N ALA A 132 -18.41 -17.29 -0.86
CA ALA A 132 -17.79 -17.99 -1.97
C ALA A 132 -18.64 -17.95 -3.27
N LEU A 133 -19.94 -17.64 -3.18
CA LEU A 133 -20.81 -17.48 -4.34
C LEU A 133 -20.51 -16.22 -5.17
N PHE A 134 -19.80 -15.24 -4.60
CA PHE A 134 -19.50 -13.99 -5.29
C PHE A 134 -18.30 -14.19 -6.22
N VAL A 135 -18.56 -14.00 -7.51
CA VAL A 135 -17.53 -13.90 -8.54
C VAL A 135 -16.76 -12.59 -8.33
N VAL A 136 -15.44 -12.68 -8.31
CA VAL A 136 -14.52 -11.56 -8.12
C VAL A 136 -13.86 -11.25 -9.46
N THR A 137 -13.81 -9.98 -9.82
CA THR A 137 -13.13 -9.49 -11.03
C THR A 137 -11.64 -9.23 -10.77
N HIS A 138 -10.82 -9.27 -11.83
CA HIS A 138 -9.38 -8.96 -11.75
C HIS A 138 -9.12 -7.59 -11.08
N GLY A 139 -9.87 -6.57 -11.48
CA GLY A 139 -9.77 -5.22 -10.90
C GLY A 139 -10.13 -5.15 -9.41
N GLN A 140 -11.08 -5.97 -8.94
CA GLN A 140 -11.35 -6.10 -7.51
C GLN A 140 -10.14 -6.70 -6.76
N ILE A 141 -9.43 -7.66 -7.34
CA ILE A 141 -8.21 -8.20 -6.71
C ILE A 141 -7.08 -7.15 -6.73
N VAL A 142 -6.89 -6.40 -7.82
CA VAL A 142 -5.92 -5.29 -7.90
C VAL A 142 -6.17 -4.27 -6.78
N SER A 143 -7.42 -3.90 -6.52
CA SER A 143 -7.77 -2.95 -5.45
C SER A 143 -7.63 -3.54 -4.03
N GLN A 144 -7.87 -4.84 -3.86
CA GLN A 144 -7.85 -5.51 -2.55
C GLN A 144 -6.48 -6.05 -2.12
N THR A 145 -5.52 -6.15 -3.04
CA THR A 145 -4.12 -6.39 -2.70
C THR A 145 -3.54 -5.18 -1.95
N THR A 146 -2.44 -5.37 -1.23
CA THR A 146 -1.78 -4.31 -0.43
C THR A 146 -0.44 -3.93 -1.07
N PHE A 147 0.16 -2.81 -0.64
CA PHE A 147 1.46 -2.41 -1.15
C PHE A 147 2.54 -3.50 -1.00
N SER A 148 2.46 -4.33 0.04
CA SER A 148 3.42 -5.42 0.27
C SER A 148 3.41 -6.48 -0.83
N PHE A 149 2.26 -6.72 -1.47
CA PHE A 149 2.16 -7.59 -2.65
C PHE A 149 2.95 -7.00 -3.82
N TRP A 150 2.69 -5.74 -4.15
CA TRP A 150 3.29 -5.11 -5.32
C TRP A 150 4.78 -4.85 -5.17
N LYS A 151 5.26 -4.43 -3.99
CA LYS A 151 6.71 -4.27 -3.77
C LYS A 151 7.48 -5.59 -3.89
N ARG A 152 6.87 -6.72 -3.50
CA ARG A 152 7.52 -8.04 -3.57
C ARG A 152 7.82 -8.43 -5.00
N LEU A 153 6.99 -8.07 -5.97
CA LEU A 153 7.23 -8.38 -7.39
C LEU A 153 8.55 -7.77 -7.91
N TYR A 154 9.04 -6.71 -7.26
CA TYR A 154 10.32 -6.06 -7.58
C TYR A 154 11.51 -6.61 -6.78
N SER A 155 11.33 -7.63 -5.94
CA SER A 155 12.44 -8.21 -5.16
C SER A 155 13.39 -9.06 -6.03
N SER A 156 14.58 -9.37 -5.50
CA SER A 156 15.59 -10.19 -6.20
C SER A 156 15.06 -11.57 -6.58
N ASP A 157 14.10 -12.04 -5.80
CA ASP A 157 13.37 -13.28 -6.00
C ASP A 157 12.69 -13.41 -7.36
N TYR A 158 12.42 -12.28 -8.03
CA TYR A 158 11.76 -12.19 -9.33
C TYR A 158 12.65 -11.53 -10.40
N GLU A 159 13.96 -11.48 -10.18
CA GLU A 159 14.91 -10.86 -11.11
C GLU A 159 14.83 -11.48 -12.51
N ALA A 160 14.90 -12.81 -12.60
CA ALA A 160 14.83 -13.54 -13.86
C ALA A 160 13.40 -13.62 -14.42
N ASP A 161 12.44 -13.80 -13.53
CA ASP A 161 11.09 -14.24 -13.89
C ASP A 161 10.14 -13.10 -14.22
N LEU A 162 10.25 -11.94 -13.54
CA LEU A 162 9.36 -10.79 -13.78
C LEU A 162 10.14 -9.54 -14.18
N TRP A 163 11.25 -9.22 -13.51
CA TRP A 163 11.98 -7.97 -13.77
C TRP A 163 12.58 -7.88 -15.17
N LYS A 164 13.42 -8.85 -15.54
CA LYS A 164 14.06 -8.88 -16.86
C LYS A 164 13.08 -8.96 -18.03
N PRO A 165 12.03 -9.80 -18.02
CA PRO A 165 11.09 -9.89 -19.14
C PRO A 165 10.12 -8.70 -19.18
N SER A 166 9.68 -8.19 -18.02
CA SER A 166 8.56 -7.25 -17.95
C SER A 166 8.81 -6.03 -17.08
N LEU A 167 8.95 -6.17 -15.75
CA LEU A 167 8.80 -5.04 -14.81
C LEU A 167 9.80 -3.91 -15.00
N LYS A 168 10.97 -4.15 -15.60
CA LYS A 168 11.90 -3.07 -15.97
C LYS A 168 11.27 -2.03 -16.91
N LYS A 169 10.21 -2.37 -17.65
CA LYS A 169 9.48 -1.44 -18.55
C LYS A 169 8.63 -0.44 -17.79
N VAL A 170 8.26 -0.73 -16.54
CA VAL A 170 7.63 0.24 -15.62
C VAL A 170 8.60 1.39 -15.27
N PHE A 171 9.91 1.14 -15.39
CA PHE A 171 11.00 2.09 -15.19
C PHE A 171 11.89 2.18 -16.45
N PRO A 172 11.44 2.84 -17.53
CA PRO A 172 12.06 2.76 -18.86
C PRO A 172 13.53 3.22 -18.95
N ASP A 173 13.99 4.08 -18.02
CA ASP A 173 15.39 4.47 -17.94
C ASP A 173 16.28 3.27 -17.54
N LYS A 174 17.03 2.76 -18.53
CA LYS A 174 17.97 1.64 -18.39
C LYS A 174 19.08 1.85 -17.35
N SER A 175 19.29 3.08 -16.88
CA SER A 175 20.23 3.35 -15.77
C SER A 175 19.70 2.88 -14.41
N ARG A 176 18.38 2.68 -14.28
CA ARG A 176 17.72 2.23 -13.06
C ARG A 176 17.93 0.73 -12.87
N LYS A 177 18.44 0.34 -11.70
CA LYS A 177 18.62 -1.06 -11.33
C LYS A 177 17.44 -1.52 -10.48
N ARG A 178 17.05 -2.80 -10.61
CA ARG A 178 16.02 -3.42 -9.78
C ARG A 178 16.29 -3.23 -8.29
N GLY A 179 17.56 -3.39 -7.88
CA GLY A 179 17.98 -3.25 -6.49
C GLY A 179 17.62 -1.89 -5.89
N ASP A 180 17.90 -0.81 -6.63
CA ASP A 180 17.60 0.55 -6.20
C ASP A 180 16.09 0.77 -6.07
N ILE A 181 15.32 0.32 -7.06
CA ILE A 181 13.85 0.35 -7.04
C ILE A 181 13.30 -0.40 -5.83
N ALA A 182 13.76 -1.64 -5.60
CA ALA A 182 13.29 -2.47 -4.50
C ALA A 182 13.61 -1.85 -3.13
N THR A 183 14.81 -1.30 -2.96
CA THR A 183 15.22 -0.61 -1.72
C THR A 183 14.35 0.62 -1.46
N SER A 184 14.09 1.43 -2.48
CA SER A 184 13.20 2.61 -2.33
C SER A 184 11.76 2.21 -2.05
N LEU A 185 11.22 1.19 -2.71
CA LEU A 185 9.88 0.67 -2.40
C LEU A 185 9.79 0.13 -0.97
N GLU A 186 10.85 -0.48 -0.44
CA GLU A 186 10.91 -0.92 0.96
C GLU A 186 10.88 0.26 1.92
N ALA A 187 11.68 1.30 1.68
CA ALA A 187 11.69 2.51 2.51
C ALA A 187 10.32 3.19 2.55
N ILE A 188 9.64 3.27 1.39
CA ILE A 188 8.28 3.82 1.30
C ILE A 188 7.28 2.92 2.04
N TYR A 189 7.38 1.60 1.92
CA TYR A 189 6.51 0.65 2.62
C TYR A 189 6.67 0.74 4.14
N ALA A 190 7.91 0.78 4.63
CA ALA A 190 8.20 0.93 6.06
C ALA A 190 7.63 2.26 6.59
N THR A 191 7.83 3.35 5.85
CA THR A 191 7.30 4.68 6.20
C THR A 191 5.78 4.67 6.27
N ARG A 192 5.11 4.14 5.23
CA ARG A 192 3.66 4.00 5.17
C ARG A 192 3.11 3.27 6.38
N ASN A 193 3.72 2.15 6.76
CA ASN A 193 3.25 1.35 7.89
C ASN A 193 3.37 2.11 9.22
N ARG A 194 4.49 2.82 9.44
CA ARG A 194 4.66 3.64 10.64
C ARG A 194 3.59 4.72 10.73
N VAL A 195 3.40 5.48 9.65
CA VAL A 195 2.41 6.55 9.63
C VAL A 195 0.99 6.01 9.84
N ALA A 196 0.66 4.85 9.24
CA ALA A 196 -0.62 4.18 9.44
C ALA A 196 -0.86 3.72 10.89
N HIS A 197 0.20 3.50 11.67
CA HIS A 197 0.13 3.19 13.10
C HIS A 197 0.25 4.42 14.00
N HIS A 198 0.28 5.63 13.42
CA HIS A 198 0.56 6.90 14.11
C HIS A 198 1.91 6.88 14.84
N GLU A 199 2.89 6.17 14.29
CA GLU A 199 4.26 6.20 14.76
C GLU A 199 5.06 7.32 14.09
N PRO A 200 6.01 7.93 14.81
CA PRO A 200 6.82 9.00 14.26
C PRO A 200 7.79 8.54 13.15
N VAL A 201 8.04 9.48 12.23
CA VAL A 201 9.04 9.40 11.15
C VAL A 201 9.85 10.70 11.15
N TYR A 202 11.10 10.63 11.62
CA TYR A 202 12.03 11.75 11.74
C TYR A 202 13.48 11.28 11.58
N GLY A 203 14.43 12.23 11.53
CA GLY A 203 15.86 11.95 11.36
C GLY A 203 16.16 11.18 10.08
N GLN A 204 17.13 10.26 10.13
CA GLN A 204 17.54 9.45 8.99
C GLN A 204 16.36 8.74 8.30
N ARG A 205 15.39 8.26 9.08
CA ARG A 205 14.23 7.56 8.51
C ARG A 205 13.37 8.48 7.64
N LEU A 206 13.24 9.76 8.02
CA LEU A 206 12.52 10.74 7.22
C LEU A 206 13.31 11.10 5.96
N GLU A 207 14.63 11.26 6.07
CA GLU A 207 15.50 11.50 4.91
C GLU A 207 15.42 10.34 3.90
N ASP A 208 15.51 9.10 4.38
CA ASP A 208 15.38 7.90 3.56
C ASP A 208 14.01 7.85 2.85
N ALA A 209 12.94 8.22 3.57
CA ALA A 209 11.60 8.28 3.00
C ALA A 209 11.50 9.33 1.89
N MET A 210 12.02 10.55 2.12
CA MET A 210 12.00 11.63 1.12
C MET A 210 12.84 11.26 -0.11
N ASN A 211 14.04 10.72 0.09
CA ASN A 211 14.92 10.27 -0.98
C ASN A 211 14.28 9.15 -1.81
N ALA A 212 13.63 8.17 -1.15
CA ALA A 212 12.95 7.09 -1.83
C ALA A 212 11.72 7.58 -2.64
N LEU A 213 10.94 8.51 -2.08
CA LEU A 213 9.80 9.12 -2.75
C LEU A 213 10.25 9.92 -3.98
N ASP A 214 11.29 10.74 -3.84
CA ASP A 214 11.89 11.50 -4.94
C ASP A 214 12.38 10.57 -6.05
N PHE A 215 13.17 9.55 -5.68
CA PHE A 215 13.71 8.59 -6.62
C PHE A 215 12.64 7.83 -7.42
N ILE A 216 11.60 7.29 -6.76
CA ILE A 216 10.54 6.57 -7.45
C ILE A 216 9.70 7.53 -8.29
N ARG A 217 9.40 8.72 -7.77
CA ARG A 217 8.65 9.74 -8.52
C ARG A 217 9.37 10.17 -9.80
N ASP A 218 10.70 10.27 -9.76
CA ASP A 218 11.53 10.61 -10.91
C ASP A 218 11.80 9.42 -11.84
N SER A 219 11.55 8.19 -11.40
CA SER A 219 11.84 6.99 -12.19
C SER A 219 10.59 6.36 -12.83
N LEU A 220 9.42 6.47 -12.19
CA LEU A 220 8.21 5.80 -12.64
C LEU A 220 7.75 6.31 -14.00
N GLY A 221 7.76 5.43 -15.00
CA GLY A 221 7.44 5.76 -16.40
C GLY A 221 8.42 6.72 -17.07
N ALA A 222 9.54 7.06 -16.44
CA ALA A 222 10.50 8.03 -16.95
C ALA A 222 11.44 7.43 -18.01
N LYS A 223 11.59 8.12 -19.15
CA LYS A 223 12.68 7.86 -20.08
C LYS A 223 13.97 8.55 -19.61
N LYS A 224 15.12 8.10 -20.13
CA LYS A 224 16.42 8.70 -19.82
C LYS A 224 16.40 10.20 -20.15
N ARG A 225 16.79 11.04 -19.18
CA ARG A 225 16.80 12.53 -19.26
C ARG A 225 15.40 13.17 -19.39
N GLU A 226 14.33 12.43 -19.13
CA GLU A 226 12.99 13.01 -19.08
C GLU A 226 12.73 13.67 -17.72
N GLU A 227 12.55 14.99 -17.71
CA GLU A 227 12.39 15.73 -16.45
C GLU A 227 10.93 15.82 -15.97
N GLN A 228 9.95 15.74 -16.88
CA GLN A 228 8.53 15.99 -16.60
C GLN A 228 7.63 14.84 -17.05
N THR A 229 7.74 13.71 -16.34
CA THR A 229 6.92 12.53 -16.59
C THR A 229 5.44 12.75 -16.30
N ALA A 230 4.57 11.91 -16.86
CA ALA A 230 3.14 11.91 -16.55
C ALA A 230 2.88 11.76 -15.04
N PHE A 231 3.63 10.89 -14.35
CA PHE A 231 3.49 10.70 -12.91
C PHE A 231 3.93 11.92 -12.10
N LYS A 232 4.99 12.62 -12.51
CA LYS A 232 5.41 13.88 -11.85
C LYS A 232 4.35 14.97 -11.93
N LYS A 233 3.66 15.07 -13.08
CA LYS A 233 2.53 15.98 -13.27
C LYS A 233 1.33 15.56 -12.43
N PHE A 234 0.97 14.28 -12.47
CA PHE A 234 -0.14 13.70 -11.71
C PHE A 234 0.01 13.88 -10.19
N SER A 235 1.23 13.70 -9.67
CA SER A 235 1.53 13.80 -8.23
C SER A 235 1.89 15.22 -7.76
N ARG A 236 1.90 16.23 -8.64
CA ARG A 236 2.51 17.54 -8.37
C ARG A 236 1.95 18.21 -7.12
N VAL A 237 0.63 18.24 -6.96
CA VAL A 237 -0.02 18.97 -5.86
C VAL A 237 0.33 18.35 -4.51
N GLN A 238 0.15 17.03 -4.39
CA GLN A 238 0.44 16.27 -3.17
C GLN A 238 1.93 16.32 -2.84
N TYR A 239 2.80 16.26 -3.85
CA TYR A 239 4.24 16.38 -3.68
C TYR A 239 4.65 17.76 -3.16
N LEU A 240 4.12 18.85 -3.73
CA LEU A 240 4.41 20.20 -3.24
C LEU A 240 3.92 20.38 -1.80
N ARG A 241 2.75 19.83 -1.45
CA ARG A 241 2.26 19.85 -0.07
C ARG A 241 3.20 19.11 0.88
N LEU A 242 3.66 17.92 0.48
CA LEU A 242 4.64 17.15 1.25
C LEU A 242 5.94 17.94 1.46
N ARG A 243 6.45 18.64 0.43
CA ARG A 243 7.65 19.48 0.56
C ARG A 243 7.46 20.60 1.59
N MET A 244 6.32 21.30 1.55
CA MET A 244 6.00 22.34 2.54
C MET A 244 5.88 21.78 3.96
N ASP A 245 5.16 20.67 4.13
CA ASP A 245 4.99 20.04 5.45
C ASP A 245 6.32 19.44 5.97
N TYR A 246 7.20 18.98 5.09
CA TYR A 246 8.56 18.53 5.42
C TYR A 246 9.47 19.67 5.91
N GLU A 247 9.45 20.81 5.23
CA GLU A 247 10.20 22.00 5.65
C GLU A 247 9.70 22.53 6.99
N SER A 248 8.37 22.66 7.13
CA SER A 248 7.75 23.07 8.39
C SER A 248 8.05 22.09 9.54
N PHE A 249 8.05 20.79 9.27
CA PHE A 249 8.42 19.78 10.26
C PHE A 249 9.88 19.89 10.68
N THR A 250 10.80 20.09 9.72
CA THR A 250 12.23 20.22 10.00
C THR A 250 12.53 21.45 10.87
N GLU A 251 11.91 22.59 10.56
CA GLU A 251 12.02 23.81 11.37
C GLU A 251 11.44 23.62 12.78
N ALA A 252 10.26 23.00 12.88
CA ALA A 252 9.63 22.68 14.15
C ALA A 252 10.48 21.72 14.98
N TRP A 253 11.08 20.69 14.35
CA TRP A 253 11.98 19.75 15.00
C TRP A 253 13.15 20.49 15.64
N HIS A 254 13.88 21.30 14.87
CA HIS A 254 15.01 22.09 15.38
C HIS A 254 14.63 23.09 16.49
N THR A 255 13.42 23.65 16.46
CA THR A 255 12.97 24.63 17.44
C THR A 255 12.48 23.98 18.74
N LEU A 256 11.88 22.79 18.63
CA LEU A 256 11.19 22.14 19.73
C LEU A 256 12.07 21.15 20.51
N THR A 257 13.09 20.57 19.86
CA THR A 257 14.07 19.67 20.47
C THR A 257 15.32 20.42 20.92
#